data_AF-A0AAV4H477-F1
#
_entry.id   AF-A0AAV4H477-F1
#
_cell.length_a   1.000
_cell.length_b   1.000
_cell.length_c   1.000
_cell.angle_alpha   90.00
_cell.angle_beta   90.00
_cell.angle_gamma   90.00
#
_symmetry.space_group_name_H-M   'P 1'
#
loop_
_entity.id
_entity.type
_entity.pdbx_description
1 polymer ?
#
loop_
_entity_poly.entity_id
_entity_poly.type
_entity_poly.pdbx_seq_one_letter_code
_entity_poly.pdbx_strand_id
1 'polypeptide(L)'
;MFRLLTAVTLLVALATGSKIAIQNTPTYLLQDLTETLTIRCSLLDTASANAVGKRAAGDLTETQYDVKSVTSIYVVRNSINEPVANLTSQSAAAIPLTDLKSLKVHGSLGKNHVSSPNSEHAFLEMQWDHPGKNQTGGYTCYINAVDSQGQSVIFSTSAEIDQEFPSSEDMLGYISQLIKTVDSLQKRIEILENNASQLKPPHAEEGMVECEDSDSWNRDPYGNNGRYVFHNVKFQKPYDKPPMVSLGIDLLDESSDAYLRIHTDIDNLTKDGFTVRCGTWADTYIFKVRVRWVSVVA
;
A
#
# COMPACT_ATOMS: atom_id res chain seq x y z
N MET A 1 11.31 -75.45 23.28
CA MET A 1 11.45 -74.38 24.28
C MET A 1 11.67 -73.06 23.51
N PHE A 2 10.59 -72.46 22.97
CA PHE A 2 10.65 -71.20 22.24
C PHE A 2 9.93 -70.13 23.08
N ARG A 3 10.68 -69.14 23.56
CA ARG A 3 10.14 -67.99 24.30
C ARG A 3 9.78 -66.90 23.29
N LEU A 4 8.49 -66.59 23.15
CA LEU A 4 8.03 -65.36 22.50
C LEU A 4 8.34 -64.18 23.44
N LEU A 5 9.22 -63.27 23.02
CA LEU A 5 9.29 -61.93 23.59
C LEU A 5 8.16 -61.09 22.99
N THR A 6 7.15 -60.75 23.79
CA THR A 6 6.19 -59.69 23.47
C THR A 6 6.84 -58.34 23.72
N ALA A 7 7.23 -57.65 22.65
CA ALA A 7 7.62 -56.25 22.72
C ALA A 7 6.38 -55.40 22.98
N VAL A 8 6.29 -54.83 24.18
CA VAL A 8 5.30 -53.81 24.53
C VAL A 8 5.80 -52.49 23.95
N THR A 9 5.34 -52.15 22.75
CA THR A 9 5.53 -50.82 22.16
C THR A 9 4.64 -49.83 22.91
N LEU A 10 5.22 -49.08 23.84
CA LEU A 10 4.60 -47.93 24.47
C LEU A 10 4.48 -46.82 23.42
N LEU A 11 3.33 -46.71 22.76
CA LEU A 11 3.00 -45.53 21.96
C LEU A 11 2.86 -44.34 22.92
N VAL A 12 3.92 -43.54 23.06
CA VAL A 12 3.82 -42.21 23.64
C VAL A 12 3.11 -41.35 22.60
N ALA A 13 1.79 -41.19 22.75
CA ALA A 13 1.07 -40.17 22.01
C ALA A 13 1.58 -38.81 22.47
N LEU A 14 2.41 -38.17 21.65
CA LEU A 14 2.69 -36.74 21.78
C LEU A 14 1.36 -36.03 21.54
N ALA A 15 0.66 -35.67 22.60
CA ALA A 15 -0.45 -34.74 22.47
C ALA A 15 0.17 -33.32 22.34
N THR A 16 -0.30 -32.58 21.36
CA THR A 16 0.03 -31.18 21.08
C THR A 16 -1.20 -30.36 21.45
N GLY A 17 -1.03 -29.26 22.17
CA GLY A 17 -2.10 -28.39 22.70
C GLY A 17 -1.97 -26.93 22.26
N SER A 18 -3.02 -26.11 22.24
CA SER A 18 -2.88 -24.67 21.92
C SER A 18 -2.74 -23.79 23.16
N LYS A 19 -1.89 -22.76 23.10
CA LYS A 19 -1.66 -21.79 24.19
C LYS A 19 -1.78 -20.36 23.68
N ILE A 20 -2.51 -19.53 24.41
CA ILE A 20 -2.59 -18.09 24.13
C ILE A 20 -1.42 -17.35 24.77
N ALA A 21 -0.88 -16.35 24.07
CA ALA A 21 0.10 -15.41 24.57
C ALA A 21 -0.27 -13.99 24.15
N ILE A 22 -0.07 -13.03 25.04
CA ILE A 22 -0.11 -11.61 24.72
C ILE A 22 1.24 -11.00 25.12
N GLN A 23 1.82 -10.22 24.23
CA GLN A 23 3.13 -9.60 24.40
C GLN A 23 3.03 -8.15 24.00
N ASN A 24 3.74 -7.29 24.73
CA ASN A 24 3.85 -5.87 24.47
C ASN A 24 5.33 -5.45 24.40
N THR A 25 5.65 -4.64 23.39
CA THR A 25 6.98 -4.09 23.19
C THR A 25 6.86 -2.60 22.85
N PRO A 26 7.45 -1.69 23.65
CA PRO A 26 8.14 -1.94 24.93
C PRO A 26 7.18 -2.38 26.05
N THR A 27 7.74 -2.86 27.16
CA THR A 27 6.96 -3.31 28.34
C THR A 27 6.33 -2.15 29.13
N TYR A 28 6.90 -0.95 29.00
CA TYR A 28 6.41 0.30 29.59
C TYR A 28 6.47 1.43 28.54
N LEU A 29 5.66 2.46 28.74
CA LEU A 29 5.69 3.67 27.92
C LEU A 29 6.43 4.79 28.65
N LEU A 30 7.48 5.30 28.02
CA LEU A 30 8.07 6.58 28.40
C LEU A 30 7.16 7.66 27.85
N GLN A 31 6.51 8.39 28.76
CA GLN A 31 5.53 9.39 28.39
C GLN A 31 6.11 10.36 27.35
N ASP A 32 5.41 10.48 26.22
CA ASP A 32 5.70 11.40 25.11
C ASP A 32 7.06 11.16 24.39
N LEU A 33 7.83 10.12 24.77
CA LEU A 33 9.09 9.74 24.11
C LEU A 33 9.04 8.37 23.41
N THR A 34 8.13 7.48 23.80
CA THR A 34 8.01 6.20 23.11
C THR A 34 7.50 6.41 21.69
N GLU A 35 8.30 6.01 20.70
CA GLU A 35 7.95 6.18 19.28
C GLU A 35 6.93 5.16 18.79
N THR A 36 6.96 3.94 19.31
CA THR A 36 6.09 2.85 18.87
C THR A 36 5.75 1.94 20.04
N LEU A 37 4.48 1.54 20.12
CA LEU A 37 4.00 0.45 20.96
C LEU A 37 3.40 -0.63 20.08
N THR A 38 3.89 -1.86 20.23
CA THR A 38 3.32 -3.03 19.58
C THR A 38 2.75 -3.96 20.65
N ILE A 39 1.47 -4.34 20.51
CA ILE A 39 0.83 -5.41 21.28
C ILE A 39 0.49 -6.54 20.30
N ARG A 40 1.02 -7.73 20.54
CA ARG A 40 0.75 -8.93 19.76
C ARG A 40 0.05 -9.96 20.62
N CYS A 41 -1.13 -10.39 20.19
CA CYS A 41 -1.82 -11.54 20.72
C CYS A 41 -1.69 -12.71 19.75
N SER A 42 -1.22 -13.86 20.26
CA SER A 42 -0.91 -15.04 19.46
C SER A 42 -1.51 -16.29 20.10
N LEU A 43 -1.94 -17.22 19.25
CA LEU A 43 -2.24 -18.60 19.61
C LEU A 43 -1.13 -19.49 19.06
N LEU A 44 -0.44 -20.20 19.94
CA LEU A 44 0.69 -21.06 19.61
C LEU A 44 0.31 -22.53 19.81
N ASP A 45 0.69 -23.39 18.88
CA ASP A 45 0.59 -24.85 19.05
C ASP A 45 1.78 -25.33 19.90
N THR A 46 1.54 -26.20 20.88
CA THR A 46 2.54 -26.61 21.88
C THR A 46 3.22 -27.92 21.51
N ALA A 47 4.49 -28.05 21.90
CA ALA A 47 5.34 -29.20 21.58
C ALA A 47 5.07 -30.46 22.42
N SER A 48 4.45 -30.35 23.60
CA SER A 48 4.17 -31.51 24.48
C SER A 48 3.04 -31.27 25.48
N ALA A 49 2.10 -32.21 25.51
CA ALA A 49 1.01 -32.29 26.47
C ALA A 49 1.49 -32.82 27.83
N ASN A 50 2.07 -31.92 28.61
CA ASN A 50 1.98 -32.02 30.07
C ASN A 50 0.93 -31.03 30.62
N ALA A 51 0.17 -30.37 29.74
CA ALA A 51 -0.84 -29.40 30.10
C ALA A 51 -2.21 -30.06 30.27
N VAL A 52 -2.58 -30.36 31.52
CA VAL A 52 -4.00 -30.36 31.91
C VAL A 52 -4.51 -28.94 31.70
N GLY A 53 -5.59 -28.75 30.94
CA GLY A 53 -6.09 -27.42 30.54
C GLY A 53 -6.02 -26.41 31.69
N LYS A 54 -5.06 -25.49 31.59
CA LYS A 54 -4.77 -24.56 32.69
C LYS A 54 -5.78 -23.43 32.62
N ARG A 55 -6.50 -23.26 33.72
CA ARG A 55 -7.33 -22.09 33.97
C ARG A 55 -6.63 -21.21 35.00
N ALA A 56 -6.19 -20.03 34.59
CA ALA A 56 -5.74 -19.01 35.53
C ALA A 56 -6.92 -18.08 35.79
N ALA A 57 -7.38 -17.95 37.03
CA ALA A 57 -8.44 -17.01 37.42
C ALA A 57 -9.78 -17.10 36.63
N GLY A 58 -10.11 -18.27 36.05
CA GLY A 58 -11.32 -18.47 35.23
C GLY A 58 -11.08 -18.39 33.71
N ASP A 59 -9.93 -17.86 33.30
CA ASP A 59 -9.50 -17.73 31.90
C ASP A 59 -8.86 -19.03 31.40
N LEU A 60 -9.26 -19.50 30.21
CA LEU A 60 -8.64 -20.65 29.56
C LEU A 60 -7.38 -20.16 28.82
N THR A 61 -6.20 -20.53 29.31
CA THR A 61 -4.93 -20.08 28.71
C THR A 61 -4.29 -21.14 27.82
N GLU A 62 -4.66 -22.41 28.01
CA GLU A 62 -4.04 -23.54 27.33
C GLU A 62 -5.02 -24.72 27.23
N THR A 63 -5.01 -25.42 26.10
CA THR A 63 -5.78 -26.65 25.86
C THR A 63 -4.86 -27.86 25.80
N GLN A 64 -5.44 -29.04 26.05
CA GLN A 64 -4.71 -30.32 25.95
C GLN A 64 -4.45 -30.74 24.50
N TYR A 65 -5.33 -30.32 23.58
CA TYR A 65 -5.25 -30.60 22.14
C TYR A 65 -5.20 -29.30 21.36
N ASP A 66 -4.48 -29.29 20.23
CA ASP A 66 -4.46 -28.17 19.31
C ASP A 66 -5.89 -27.89 18.83
N VAL A 67 -6.22 -26.61 18.69
CA VAL A 67 -7.50 -26.22 18.12
C VAL A 67 -7.52 -26.53 16.63
N LYS A 68 -8.70 -26.85 16.11
CA LYS A 68 -8.88 -27.15 14.70
C LYS A 68 -8.95 -25.90 13.84
N SER A 69 -9.61 -24.85 14.33
CA SER A 69 -9.72 -23.58 13.62
C SER A 69 -10.00 -22.42 14.56
N VAL A 70 -9.53 -21.22 14.17
CA VAL A 70 -9.81 -19.97 14.86
C VAL A 70 -10.90 -19.19 14.13
N THR A 71 -11.93 -18.78 14.85
CA THR A 71 -13.09 -18.06 14.29
C THR A 71 -12.95 -16.54 14.41
N SER A 72 -12.39 -16.06 15.52
CA SER A 72 -12.14 -14.64 15.75
C SER A 72 -11.10 -14.40 16.83
N ILE A 73 -10.41 -13.27 16.72
CA ILE A 73 -9.50 -12.71 17.72
C ILE A 73 -9.90 -11.26 17.95
N TYR A 74 -9.98 -10.81 19.20
CA TYR A 74 -10.19 -9.41 19.52
C TYR A 74 -9.48 -9.02 20.82
N VAL A 75 -9.10 -7.75 20.92
CA VAL A 75 -8.45 -7.19 22.10
C VAL A 75 -9.29 -6.06 22.67
N VAL A 76 -9.39 -6.04 24.00
CA VAL A 76 -10.12 -5.04 24.78
C VAL A 76 -9.14 -4.32 25.70
N ARG A 77 -9.30 -2.99 25.81
CA ARG A 77 -8.61 -2.16 26.80
C ARG A 77 -9.43 -2.16 28.10
N ASN A 78 -8.83 -2.65 29.18
CA ASN A 78 -9.54 -2.98 30.43
C ASN A 78 -10.01 -1.75 31.20
N SER A 79 -9.31 -0.62 31.09
CA SER A 79 -9.62 0.61 31.84
C SER A 79 -11.04 1.12 31.61
N ILE A 80 -11.58 0.93 30.40
CA ILE A 80 -12.90 1.39 30.00
C ILE A 80 -13.72 0.33 29.25
N ASN A 81 -13.25 -0.93 29.26
CA ASN A 81 -13.85 -2.03 28.51
C ASN A 81 -14.08 -1.68 27.02
N GLU A 82 -13.11 -1.00 26.41
CA GLU A 82 -13.18 -0.51 25.04
C GLU A 82 -12.58 -1.54 24.07
N PRO A 83 -13.32 -1.94 23.02
CA PRO A 83 -12.76 -2.83 22.00
C PRO A 83 -11.73 -2.06 21.16
N VAL A 84 -10.52 -2.61 21.06
CA VAL A 84 -9.38 -1.94 20.42
C VAL A 84 -9.24 -2.37 18.96
N ALA A 85 -9.26 -3.68 18.74
CA ALA A 85 -9.08 -4.28 17.43
C ALA A 85 -9.76 -5.64 17.38
N ASN A 86 -10.19 -6.05 16.19
CA ASN A 86 -10.71 -7.39 15.96
C ASN A 86 -10.29 -7.97 14.61
N LEU A 87 -10.38 -9.28 14.51
CA LEU A 87 -10.25 -10.05 13.28
C LEU A 87 -11.24 -11.20 13.34
N THR A 88 -12.09 -11.34 12.32
CA THR A 88 -13.10 -12.41 12.25
C THR A 88 -12.92 -13.24 10.98
N SER A 89 -13.46 -14.45 10.97
CA SER A 89 -13.41 -15.36 9.81
C SER A 89 -14.06 -14.78 8.55
N GLN A 90 -15.00 -13.85 8.72
CA GLN A 90 -15.74 -13.16 7.66
C GLN A 90 -14.99 -11.92 7.13
N SER A 91 -14.09 -11.34 7.91
CA SER A 91 -13.33 -10.16 7.54
C SER A 91 -12.13 -10.53 6.65
N ALA A 92 -11.85 -9.71 5.64
CA ALA A 92 -10.68 -9.91 4.78
C ALA A 92 -9.36 -9.52 5.47
N ALA A 93 -9.42 -8.59 6.43
CA ALA A 93 -8.28 -8.10 7.19
C ALA A 93 -8.68 -7.79 8.64
N ALA A 94 -7.69 -7.60 9.51
CA ALA A 94 -7.91 -7.13 10.87
C ALA A 94 -8.31 -5.64 10.86
N ILE A 95 -9.16 -5.24 11.80
CA ILE A 95 -9.82 -3.93 11.81
C ILE A 95 -9.48 -3.21 13.12
N PRO A 96 -8.93 -1.99 13.07
CA PRO A 96 -8.87 -1.11 14.24
C PRO A 96 -10.27 -0.59 14.57
N LEU A 97 -10.63 -0.61 15.85
CA LEU A 97 -11.92 -0.14 16.35
C LEU A 97 -11.80 1.18 17.13
N THR A 98 -10.61 1.48 17.63
CA THR A 98 -10.26 2.74 18.29
C THR A 98 -8.94 3.29 17.74
N ASP A 99 -8.54 4.48 18.17
CA ASP A 99 -7.25 5.12 17.83
C ASP A 99 -6.96 5.16 16.31
N LEU A 100 -8.01 5.31 15.48
CA LEU A 100 -7.97 5.13 14.01
C LEU A 100 -6.91 5.95 13.26
N LYS A 101 -6.35 6.99 13.88
CA LYS A 101 -5.31 7.84 13.30
C LYS A 101 -3.90 7.32 13.53
N SER A 102 -3.64 6.64 14.64
CA SER A 102 -2.31 6.20 15.07
C SER A 102 -2.17 4.68 15.18
N LEU A 103 -3.29 3.94 15.26
CA LEU A 103 -3.30 2.49 15.37
C LEU A 103 -3.34 1.79 14.00
N LYS A 104 -2.34 0.94 13.76
CA LYS A 104 -2.28 0.00 12.64
C LYS A 104 -2.49 -1.41 13.17
N VAL A 105 -3.32 -2.19 12.49
CA VAL A 105 -3.66 -3.56 12.93
C VAL A 105 -3.46 -4.53 11.78
N HIS A 106 -2.88 -5.68 12.07
CA HIS A 106 -2.80 -6.81 11.14
C HIS A 106 -2.95 -8.12 11.91
N GLY A 107 -3.31 -9.18 11.21
CA GLY A 107 -3.52 -10.47 11.86
C GLY A 107 -3.84 -11.58 10.87
N SER A 108 -3.83 -12.80 11.37
CA SER A 108 -4.17 -14.01 10.62
C SER A 108 -4.92 -14.98 11.53
N LEU A 109 -5.96 -15.64 10.98
CA LEU A 109 -6.70 -16.69 11.67
C LEU A 109 -6.22 -18.11 11.32
N GLY A 110 -5.11 -18.25 10.58
CA GLY A 110 -4.54 -19.57 10.31
C GLY A 110 -5.40 -20.50 9.46
N LYS A 111 -6.18 -19.99 8.50
CA LYS A 111 -7.13 -20.80 7.69
C LYS A 111 -6.54 -22.06 7.03
N ASN A 112 -5.22 -22.11 6.84
CA ASN A 112 -4.46 -23.26 6.30
C ASN A 112 -3.31 -23.69 7.23
N HIS A 113 -3.45 -23.47 8.54
CA HIS A 113 -2.39 -23.78 9.48
C HIS A 113 -2.10 -25.28 9.53
N VAL A 114 -0.83 -25.64 9.51
CA VAL A 114 -0.36 -27.02 9.72
C VAL A 114 0.32 -27.06 11.07
N SER A 115 -0.30 -27.75 12.02
CA SER A 115 0.21 -27.84 13.39
C SER A 115 1.62 -28.40 13.42
N SER A 116 2.51 -27.60 13.99
CA SER A 116 3.93 -27.88 14.20
C SER A 116 4.33 -27.39 15.59
N PRO A 117 5.31 -28.02 16.27
CA PRO A 117 5.76 -27.57 17.58
C PRO A 117 6.11 -26.06 17.60
N ASN A 118 5.44 -25.29 18.47
CA ASN A 118 5.60 -23.85 18.64
C ASN A 118 5.24 -23.00 17.41
N SER A 119 4.46 -23.54 16.47
CA SER A 119 3.94 -22.76 15.34
C SER A 119 2.84 -21.80 15.80
N GLU A 120 2.79 -20.62 15.18
CA GLU A 120 1.77 -19.61 15.44
C GLU A 120 0.53 -19.90 14.58
N HIS A 121 -0.49 -20.44 15.23
CA HIS A 121 -1.76 -20.79 14.59
C HIS A 121 -2.49 -19.54 14.12
N ALA A 122 -2.60 -18.54 14.99
CA ALA A 122 -3.31 -17.32 14.70
C ALA A 122 -2.73 -16.17 15.50
N PHE A 123 -2.87 -14.94 14.99
CA PHE A 123 -2.41 -13.76 15.71
C PHE A 123 -3.19 -12.50 15.33
N LEU A 124 -3.14 -11.53 16.23
CA LEU A 124 -3.59 -10.16 16.03
C LEU A 124 -2.52 -9.23 16.62
N GLU A 125 -1.93 -8.40 15.77
CA GLU A 125 -0.92 -7.43 16.14
C GLU A 125 -1.45 -6.01 15.92
N MET A 126 -1.26 -5.19 16.94
CA MET A 126 -1.66 -3.80 17.00
C MET A 126 -0.42 -2.95 17.22
N GLN A 127 -0.21 -1.94 16.40
CA GLN A 127 0.94 -1.05 16.45
C GLN A 127 0.44 0.40 16.51
N TRP A 128 0.75 1.09 17.61
CA TRP A 128 0.54 2.53 17.76
C TRP A 128 1.80 3.28 17.40
N ASP A 129 1.64 4.31 16.56
CA ASP A 129 2.67 5.32 16.34
C ASP A 129 2.53 6.44 17.38
N HIS A 130 3.61 6.68 18.12
CA HIS A 130 3.72 7.67 19.19
C HIS A 130 2.61 7.53 20.25
N PRO A 131 2.55 6.38 20.97
CA PRO A 131 1.57 6.12 22.00
C PRO A 131 1.63 7.15 23.14
N GLY A 132 0.47 7.52 23.66
CA GLY A 132 0.34 8.43 24.80
C GLY A 132 -0.18 7.71 26.05
N LYS A 133 -0.50 8.51 27.07
CA LYS A 133 -1.07 7.99 28.33
C LYS A 133 -2.31 7.12 28.14
N ASN A 134 -3.12 7.38 27.10
CA ASN A 134 -4.34 6.63 26.82
C ASN A 134 -4.07 5.17 26.41
N GLN A 135 -2.85 4.83 26.00
CA GLN A 135 -2.45 3.48 25.63
C GLN A 135 -1.86 2.67 26.80
N THR A 136 -1.79 3.24 28.00
CA THR A 136 -1.33 2.55 29.22
C THR A 136 -2.42 1.69 29.86
N GLY A 137 -2.03 0.80 30.77
CA GLY A 137 -2.93 -0.06 31.54
C GLY A 137 -3.10 -1.46 30.96
N GLY A 138 -4.15 -2.14 31.42
CA GLY A 138 -4.43 -3.54 31.07
C GLY A 138 -5.08 -3.72 29.71
N TYR A 139 -4.62 -4.71 28.96
CA TYR A 139 -5.23 -5.20 27.73
C TYR A 139 -5.53 -6.69 27.88
N THR A 140 -6.74 -7.11 27.50
CA THR A 140 -7.11 -8.52 27.46
C THR A 140 -7.37 -8.95 26.03
N CYS A 141 -6.68 -10.01 25.61
CA CYS A 141 -6.94 -10.66 24.33
C CYS A 141 -7.88 -11.84 24.51
N TYR A 142 -8.82 -11.97 23.58
CA TYR A 142 -9.76 -13.08 23.47
C TYR A 142 -9.63 -13.76 22.12
N ILE A 143 -9.54 -15.10 22.13
CA ILE A 143 -9.49 -15.93 20.92
C ILE A 143 -10.60 -16.96 20.97
N ASN A 144 -11.55 -16.87 20.03
CA ASN A 144 -12.61 -17.84 19.86
C ASN A 144 -12.17 -18.90 18.85
N ALA A 145 -12.03 -20.14 19.30
CA ALA A 145 -11.61 -21.26 18.46
C ALA A 145 -12.58 -22.44 18.57
N VAL A 146 -12.42 -23.39 17.67
CA VAL A 146 -13.14 -24.66 17.65
C VAL A 146 -12.11 -25.76 17.82
N ASP A 147 -12.33 -26.64 18.80
CA ASP A 147 -11.43 -27.76 19.07
C ASP A 147 -11.59 -28.89 18.04
N SER A 148 -10.82 -29.97 18.20
CA SER A 148 -10.87 -31.14 17.33
C SER A 148 -12.22 -31.89 17.36
N GLN A 149 -13.03 -31.72 18.42
CA GLN A 149 -14.35 -32.32 18.58
C GLN A 149 -15.48 -31.43 18.05
N GLY A 150 -15.17 -30.21 17.61
CA GLY A 150 -16.16 -29.26 17.13
C GLY A 150 -16.76 -28.37 18.22
N GLN A 151 -16.22 -28.40 19.43
CA GLN A 151 -16.68 -27.56 20.55
C GLN A 151 -16.01 -26.19 20.50
N SER A 152 -16.78 -25.15 20.83
CA SER A 152 -16.24 -23.80 20.93
C SER A 152 -15.45 -23.63 22.23
N VAL A 153 -14.23 -23.10 22.11
CA VAL A 153 -13.35 -22.75 23.22
C VAL A 153 -12.95 -21.28 23.10
N ILE A 154 -12.90 -20.58 24.23
CA ILE A 154 -12.53 -19.16 24.29
C ILE A 154 -11.28 -19.07 25.14
N PHE A 155 -10.17 -18.64 24.53
CA PHE A 155 -8.96 -18.33 25.25
C PHE A 155 -8.95 -16.87 25.69
N SER A 156 -8.38 -16.61 26.85
CA SER A 156 -8.18 -15.25 27.36
C SER A 156 -6.86 -15.12 28.10
N THR A 157 -6.20 -13.98 27.92
CA THR A 157 -5.00 -13.60 28.68
C THR A 157 -4.82 -12.09 28.63
N SER A 158 -4.13 -11.53 29.63
CA SER A 158 -3.95 -10.08 29.77
C SER A 158 -2.48 -9.68 29.87
N ALA A 159 -2.16 -8.49 29.36
CA ALA A 159 -0.90 -7.80 29.58
C ALA A 159 -1.18 -6.43 30.19
N GLU A 160 -0.24 -5.94 30.99
CA GLU A 160 -0.28 -4.60 31.57
C GLU A 160 0.87 -3.77 31.00
N ILE A 161 0.57 -2.52 30.67
CA ILE A 161 1.53 -1.57 30.11
C ILE A 161 1.70 -0.44 31.10
N ASP A 162 2.86 -0.41 31.74
CA ASP A 162 3.18 0.61 32.74
C ASP A 162 3.52 1.95 32.09
N GLN A 163 3.32 3.02 32.87
CA GLN A 163 3.74 4.37 32.50
C GLN A 163 4.99 4.72 33.28
N GLU A 164 6.04 5.14 32.58
CA GLU A 164 7.23 5.73 33.16
C GLU A 164 7.40 7.18 32.70
N PHE A 165 7.93 8.02 33.59
CA PHE A 165 8.29 9.40 33.27
C PHE A 165 9.74 9.47 32.82
N PRO A 166 10.05 10.20 31.74
CA PRO A 166 11.41 10.31 31.25
C PRO A 166 12.30 11.04 32.25
N SER A 167 13.55 10.57 32.39
CA SER A 167 14.55 11.26 33.20
C SER A 167 15.09 12.50 32.49
N SER A 168 15.79 13.37 33.24
CA SER A 168 16.48 14.52 32.64
C SER A 168 17.53 14.09 31.60
N GLU A 169 18.16 12.93 31.79
CA GLU A 169 19.14 12.38 30.84
C GLU A 169 18.45 11.92 29.55
N ASP A 170 17.30 11.26 29.65
CA ASP A 170 16.49 10.84 28.50
C ASP A 170 16.04 12.06 27.67
N MET A 171 15.56 13.10 28.35
CA MET A 171 15.15 14.34 27.69
C MET A 171 16.32 15.04 26.99
N LEU A 172 17.50 15.11 27.61
CA LEU A 172 18.69 15.69 26.98
C LEU A 172 19.15 14.86 25.78
N GLY A 173 19.08 13.53 25.87
CA GLY A 173 19.35 12.62 24.76
C GLY A 173 18.39 12.85 23.59
N TYR A 174 17.09 12.95 23.87
CA TYR A 174 16.08 13.23 22.86
C TYR A 174 16.25 14.59 22.20
N ILE A 175 16.52 15.65 22.98
CA ILE A 175 16.81 16.99 22.44
C ILE A 175 18.05 16.95 21.54
N SER A 176 19.11 16.26 21.97
CA SER A 176 20.33 16.08 21.16
C SER A 176 20.03 15.36 19.84
N GLN A 177 19.16 14.35 19.86
CA GLN A 177 18.72 13.64 18.67
C GLN A 177 17.85 14.51 17.74
N LEU A 178 16.98 15.35 18.31
CA LEU A 178 16.20 16.33 17.55
C LEU A 178 17.10 17.34 16.84
N ILE A 179 18.13 17.87 17.53
CA ILE A 179 19.11 18.79 16.93
C ILE A 179 19.79 18.14 15.72
N LYS A 180 20.27 16.89 15.87
CA LYS A 180 20.88 16.14 14.75
C LYS A 180 19.92 15.93 13.58
N THR A 181 18.65 15.67 13.87
CA THR A 181 17.61 15.51 12.84
C THR A 181 17.37 16.82 12.10
N VAL A 182 17.27 17.95 12.81
CA VAL A 182 17.11 19.29 12.21
C VAL A 182 18.30 19.60 11.29
N ASP A 183 19.54 19.38 11.75
CA ASP A 183 20.74 19.59 10.93
C ASP A 183 20.73 18.72 9.66
N SER A 184 20.28 17.47 9.79
CA SER A 184 20.16 16.54 8.66
C SER A 184 19.10 16.99 7.65
N LEU A 185 17.94 17.44 8.13
CA LEU A 185 16.86 17.95 7.27
C LEU A 185 17.29 19.24 6.56
N GLN A 186 18.00 20.14 7.23
CA GLN A 186 18.55 21.35 6.61
C GLN A 186 19.49 21.01 5.46
N LYS A 187 20.40 20.05 5.64
CA LYS A 187 21.29 19.58 4.56
C LYS A 187 20.51 18.99 3.38
N ARG A 188 19.44 18.23 3.66
CA ARG A 188 18.58 17.68 2.60
C ARG A 188 17.86 18.78 1.83
N ILE A 189 17.39 19.84 2.51
CA ILE A 189 16.78 21.00 1.87
C ILE A 189 17.79 21.69 0.95
N GLU A 190 19.00 21.95 1.44
CA GLU A 190 20.06 22.57 0.63
C GLU A 190 20.38 21.75 -0.64
N ILE A 191 20.44 20.42 -0.52
CA ILE A 191 20.64 19.53 -1.67
C ILE A 191 19.46 19.60 -2.64
N LEU A 192 18.22 19.57 -2.13
CA LEU A 192 17.03 19.65 -2.98
C LEU A 192 16.93 20.99 -3.70
N GLU A 193 17.24 22.09 -3.01
CA GLU A 193 17.27 23.43 -3.59
C GLU A 193 18.34 23.53 -4.68
N ASN A 194 19.54 22.98 -4.44
CA ASN A 194 20.58 22.93 -5.45
C ASN A 194 20.12 22.12 -6.68
N ASN A 195 19.60 20.90 -6.47
CA ASN A 195 19.08 20.08 -7.57
C ASN A 195 17.97 20.79 -8.35
N ALA A 196 17.03 21.44 -7.65
CA ALA A 196 15.96 22.20 -8.27
C ALA A 196 16.49 23.40 -9.08
N SER A 197 17.52 24.08 -8.59
CA SER A 197 18.17 25.19 -9.31
C SER A 197 18.87 24.73 -10.60
N GLN A 198 19.31 23.47 -10.66
CA GLN A 198 19.90 22.88 -11.86
C GLN A 198 18.84 22.39 -12.87
N LEU A 199 17.59 22.22 -12.46
CA LEU A 199 16.49 21.88 -13.36
C LEU A 199 16.12 23.13 -14.18
N LYS A 200 16.67 23.21 -15.39
CA LYS A 200 16.16 24.15 -16.39
C LYS A 200 14.80 23.65 -16.86
N PRO A 201 13.76 24.52 -16.92
CA PRO A 201 12.49 24.12 -17.50
C PRO A 201 12.75 23.60 -18.93
N PRO A 202 12.19 22.43 -19.31
CA PRO A 202 12.36 21.93 -20.65
C PRO A 202 11.86 22.99 -21.62
N HIS A 203 12.65 23.30 -22.64
CA HIS A 203 12.21 24.20 -23.70
C HIS A 203 10.98 23.55 -24.34
N ALA A 204 9.85 24.24 -24.24
CA ALA A 204 8.60 23.84 -24.83
C ALA A 204 8.01 25.01 -25.60
N GLU A 205 7.38 24.72 -26.74
CA GLU A 205 6.65 25.70 -27.53
C GLU A 205 5.30 25.12 -27.91
N GLU A 206 4.32 25.98 -28.15
CA GLU A 206 2.99 25.60 -28.61
C GLU A 206 2.51 26.57 -29.69
N GLY A 207 1.53 26.12 -30.45
CA GLY A 207 0.88 26.98 -31.44
C GLY A 207 -0.27 26.28 -32.14
N MET A 208 -0.74 26.89 -33.21
CA MET A 208 -1.83 26.36 -34.03
C MET A 208 -1.60 26.61 -35.51
N VAL A 209 -2.17 25.73 -36.33
CA VAL A 209 -2.27 25.85 -37.78
C VAL A 209 -3.75 25.72 -38.14
N GLU A 210 -4.23 26.61 -38.99
CA GLU A 210 -5.56 26.52 -39.59
C GLU A 210 -5.42 26.09 -41.05
N CYS A 211 -6.02 24.95 -41.37
CA CYS A 211 -6.16 24.45 -42.72
C CYS A 211 -7.59 24.78 -43.14
N GLU A 212 -7.71 25.76 -44.03
CA GLU A 212 -8.99 26.27 -44.53
C GLU A 212 -9.62 25.30 -45.54
N ASP A 213 -10.53 25.79 -46.39
CA ASP A 213 -11.34 25.03 -47.34
C ASP A 213 -10.55 23.96 -48.14
N SER A 214 -10.99 22.71 -48.04
CA SER A 214 -10.38 21.56 -48.71
C SER A 214 -10.43 21.58 -50.24
N ASP A 215 -11.22 22.44 -50.87
CA ASP A 215 -11.19 22.65 -52.32
C ASP A 215 -9.91 23.37 -52.78
N SER A 216 -9.28 24.14 -51.88
CA SER A 216 -8.02 24.81 -52.15
C SER A 216 -6.79 23.93 -51.94
N TRP A 217 -6.98 22.71 -51.42
CA TRP A 217 -5.88 21.81 -51.08
C TRP A 217 -5.31 21.14 -52.34
N ASN A 218 -4.00 20.86 -52.30
CA ASN A 218 -3.32 20.21 -53.41
C ASN A 218 -3.84 18.78 -53.57
N ARG A 219 -4.15 18.39 -54.80
CA ARG A 219 -4.53 17.00 -55.11
C ARG A 219 -3.33 16.07 -55.00
N ASP A 220 -3.58 14.87 -54.52
CA ASP A 220 -2.59 13.78 -54.47
C ASP A 220 -2.04 13.51 -55.88
N PRO A 221 -0.72 13.68 -56.12
CA PRO A 221 -0.14 13.44 -57.43
C PRO A 221 -0.21 11.97 -57.88
N TYR A 222 -0.47 11.03 -56.96
CA TYR A 222 -0.58 9.60 -57.25
C TYR A 222 -2.01 9.14 -57.57
N GLY A 223 -2.98 10.06 -57.62
CA GLY A 223 -4.33 9.74 -58.11
C GLY A 223 -5.24 9.03 -57.10
N ASN A 224 -4.86 8.96 -55.81
CA ASN A 224 -5.64 8.29 -54.77
C ASN A 224 -6.87 9.08 -54.28
N ASN A 225 -7.28 10.13 -55.01
CA ASN A 225 -8.31 11.09 -54.60
C ASN A 225 -8.05 11.71 -53.21
N GLY A 226 -6.77 11.84 -52.83
CA GLY A 226 -6.34 12.56 -51.65
C GLY A 226 -6.19 14.06 -51.91
N ARG A 227 -6.38 14.87 -50.87
CA ARG A 227 -6.18 16.31 -50.88
C ARG A 227 -5.37 16.69 -49.65
N TYR A 228 -4.36 17.54 -49.82
CA TYR A 228 -3.46 17.93 -48.74
C TYR A 228 -3.08 19.41 -48.80
N VAL A 229 -2.93 20.03 -47.63
CA VAL A 229 -2.32 21.35 -47.48
C VAL A 229 -1.19 21.27 -46.46
N PHE A 230 -0.12 22.04 -46.71
CA PHE A 230 1.11 22.03 -45.93
C PHE A 230 1.33 23.40 -45.29
N HIS A 231 1.55 23.43 -43.99
CA HIS A 231 1.86 24.64 -43.24
C HIS A 231 3.19 24.50 -42.52
N ASN A 232 4.12 25.41 -42.83
CA ASN A 232 5.43 25.43 -42.17
C ASN A 232 5.34 26.17 -40.85
N VAL A 233 5.70 25.48 -39.77
CA VAL A 233 5.83 26.04 -38.42
C VAL A 233 7.31 26.24 -38.13
N LYS A 234 7.67 27.44 -37.69
CA LYS A 234 9.02 27.74 -37.18
C LYS A 234 8.95 27.89 -35.67
N PHE A 235 9.88 27.24 -34.97
CA PHE A 235 10.04 27.47 -33.54
C PHE A 235 10.58 28.89 -33.30
N GLN A 236 10.12 29.54 -32.24
CA GLN A 236 10.61 30.86 -31.83
C GLN A 236 12.09 30.80 -31.48
N LYS A 237 12.52 29.68 -30.88
CA LYS A 237 13.92 29.39 -30.63
C LYS A 237 14.27 28.01 -31.22
N PRO A 238 15.38 27.88 -31.96
CA PRO A 238 15.85 26.57 -32.37
C PRO A 238 16.18 25.67 -31.18
N TYR A 239 15.80 24.41 -31.26
CA TYR A 239 16.17 23.39 -30.30
C TYR A 239 17.62 22.90 -30.52
N ASP A 240 18.21 22.24 -29.52
CA ASP A 240 19.55 21.64 -29.67
C ASP A 240 19.50 20.34 -30.52
N LYS A 241 18.38 19.64 -30.48
CA LYS A 241 18.04 18.44 -31.27
C LYS A 241 16.56 18.53 -31.68
N PRO A 242 16.11 17.87 -32.76
CA PRO A 242 14.69 17.84 -33.11
C PRO A 242 13.82 17.44 -31.89
N PRO A 243 12.81 18.25 -31.52
CA PRO A 243 11.98 17.99 -30.34
C PRO A 243 10.97 16.86 -30.60
N MET A 244 10.29 16.39 -29.56
CA MET A 244 9.05 15.64 -29.78
C MET A 244 7.92 16.64 -30.04
N VAL A 245 7.10 16.38 -31.07
CA VAL A 245 5.95 17.23 -31.41
C VAL A 245 4.69 16.37 -31.37
N SER A 246 3.64 16.90 -30.74
CA SER A 246 2.31 16.30 -30.74
C SER A 246 1.33 17.25 -31.41
N LEU A 247 0.41 16.70 -32.21
CA LEU A 247 -0.67 17.43 -32.86
C LEU A 247 -2.01 17.01 -32.24
N GLY A 248 -2.95 17.95 -32.16
CA GLY A 248 -4.33 17.69 -31.79
C GLY A 248 -5.28 18.58 -32.57
N ILE A 249 -6.34 17.98 -33.14
CA ILE A 249 -7.42 18.75 -33.77
C ILE A 249 -8.30 19.33 -32.67
N ASP A 250 -8.43 20.65 -32.60
CA ASP A 250 -9.28 21.35 -31.61
C ASP A 250 -10.45 22.12 -32.24
N LEU A 251 -10.54 22.12 -33.58
CA LEU A 251 -11.69 22.59 -34.36
C LEU A 251 -11.79 21.76 -35.64
N LEU A 252 -13.00 21.28 -35.94
CA LEU A 252 -13.32 20.57 -37.17
C LEU A 252 -14.70 21.02 -37.66
N ASP A 253 -14.74 21.59 -38.85
CA ASP A 253 -15.95 22.00 -39.58
C ASP A 253 -15.98 21.28 -40.93
N GLU A 254 -16.97 20.43 -41.12
CA GLU A 254 -17.04 19.42 -42.19
C GLU A 254 -18.48 19.29 -42.71
N SER A 255 -18.63 18.98 -44.01
CA SER A 255 -19.94 18.79 -44.63
C SER A 255 -20.54 17.43 -44.29
N SER A 256 -21.80 17.42 -43.84
CA SER A 256 -22.54 16.19 -43.56
C SER A 256 -22.87 15.32 -44.80
N ASP A 257 -22.44 15.70 -46.00
CA ASP A 257 -22.77 15.02 -47.26
C ASP A 257 -21.95 13.74 -47.50
N ALA A 258 -20.87 13.53 -46.75
CA ALA A 258 -19.96 12.39 -46.90
C ALA A 258 -19.49 11.85 -45.54
N TYR A 259 -18.70 10.77 -45.56
CA TYR A 259 -18.07 10.27 -44.35
C TYR A 259 -16.89 11.15 -43.95
N LEU A 260 -16.77 11.46 -42.66
CA LEU A 260 -15.62 12.17 -42.11
C LEU A 260 -14.32 11.37 -42.30
N ARG A 261 -13.39 11.96 -43.05
CA ARG A 261 -12.04 11.43 -43.26
C ARG A 261 -11.02 12.57 -43.15
N ILE A 262 -10.23 12.55 -42.10
CA ILE A 262 -9.22 13.57 -41.85
C ILE A 262 -7.98 12.94 -41.22
N HIS A 263 -6.80 13.39 -41.62
CA HIS A 263 -5.57 13.12 -40.90
C HIS A 263 -4.71 14.38 -40.82
N THR A 264 -3.87 14.43 -39.79
CA THR A 264 -2.90 15.49 -39.56
C THR A 264 -1.56 14.85 -39.25
N ASP A 265 -0.56 15.15 -40.05
CA ASP A 265 0.78 14.56 -39.91
C ASP A 265 1.84 15.64 -39.70
N ILE A 266 2.96 15.21 -39.11
CA ILE A 266 4.17 16.02 -38.96
C ILE A 266 5.16 15.56 -40.04
N ASP A 267 5.51 16.49 -40.93
CA ASP A 267 6.55 16.29 -41.94
C ASP A 267 7.77 17.18 -41.65
N ASN A 268 8.94 16.81 -42.18
CA ASN A 268 10.15 17.63 -42.16
C ASN A 268 10.53 18.22 -40.79
N LEU A 269 10.35 17.43 -39.72
CA LEU A 269 10.70 17.86 -38.36
C LEU A 269 12.22 18.05 -38.22
N THR A 270 12.62 19.26 -37.88
CA THR A 270 13.99 19.66 -37.62
C THR A 270 14.08 20.39 -36.28
N LYS A 271 15.28 20.82 -35.91
CA LYS A 271 15.49 21.65 -34.72
C LYS A 271 14.90 23.07 -34.85
N ASP A 272 14.66 23.54 -36.07
CA ASP A 272 14.24 24.92 -36.37
C ASP A 272 12.72 25.03 -36.61
N GLY A 273 12.05 23.91 -36.87
CA GLY A 273 10.63 23.86 -37.19
C GLY A 273 10.21 22.54 -37.80
N PHE A 274 8.97 22.49 -38.26
CA PHE A 274 8.36 21.32 -38.90
C PHE A 274 7.24 21.76 -39.83
N THR A 275 6.67 20.82 -40.58
CA THR A 275 5.52 21.05 -41.45
C THR A 275 4.31 20.29 -40.90
N VAL A 276 3.20 20.98 -40.69
CA VAL A 276 1.89 20.35 -40.46
C VAL A 276 1.28 20.03 -41.81
N ARG A 277 0.94 18.76 -42.05
CA ARG A 277 0.19 18.32 -43.21
C ARG A 277 -1.24 17.99 -42.79
N CYS A 278 -2.21 18.78 -43.23
CA CYS A 278 -3.62 18.43 -43.14
C CYS A 278 -4.02 17.66 -44.40
N GLY A 279 -4.78 16.58 -44.25
CA GLY A 279 -5.23 15.79 -45.39
C GLY A 279 -6.61 15.19 -45.22
N THR A 280 -7.29 15.04 -46.35
CA THR A 280 -8.57 14.37 -46.51
C THR A 280 -8.56 13.58 -47.81
N TRP A 281 -9.56 12.71 -48.03
CA TRP A 281 -9.66 11.92 -49.25
C TRP A 281 -11.10 11.56 -49.59
N ALA A 282 -11.28 11.02 -50.79
CA ALA A 282 -12.57 10.67 -51.37
C ALA A 282 -13.48 11.90 -51.51
N ASP A 283 -14.75 11.74 -51.14
CA ASP A 283 -15.84 12.71 -51.25
C ASP A 283 -16.00 13.63 -50.02
N THR A 284 -15.15 13.49 -49.00
CA THR A 284 -15.17 14.30 -47.77
C THR A 284 -14.95 15.78 -48.08
N TYR A 285 -15.69 16.70 -47.49
CA TYR A 285 -15.46 18.14 -47.70
C TYR A 285 -15.28 18.85 -46.36
N ILE A 286 -14.09 19.39 -46.14
CA ILE A 286 -13.72 20.12 -44.92
C ILE A 286 -13.79 21.61 -45.21
N PHE A 287 -14.65 22.32 -44.48
CA PHE A 287 -14.71 23.78 -44.50
C PHE A 287 -13.50 24.37 -43.77
N LYS A 288 -13.18 23.81 -42.59
CA LYS A 288 -12.04 24.25 -41.77
C LYS A 288 -11.60 23.19 -40.78
N VAL A 289 -10.28 23.04 -40.60
CA VAL A 289 -9.70 22.30 -39.47
C VAL A 289 -8.62 23.14 -38.81
N ARG A 290 -8.63 23.18 -37.47
CA ARG A 290 -7.53 23.75 -36.68
C ARG A 290 -6.79 22.67 -35.95
N VAL A 291 -5.47 22.69 -36.09
CA VAL A 291 -4.53 21.77 -35.48
C VAL A 291 -3.70 22.54 -34.48
N ARG A 292 -3.85 22.22 -33.20
CA ARG A 292 -2.91 22.65 -32.15
C ARG A 292 -1.70 21.75 -32.14
N TRP A 293 -0.56 22.32 -31.78
CA TRP A 293 0.68 21.57 -31.62
C TRP A 293 1.40 21.99 -30.35
N VAL A 294 2.11 21.05 -29.75
CA VAL A 294 3.05 21.27 -28.66
C VAL A 294 4.37 20.57 -28.99
N SER A 295 5.49 21.23 -28.73
CA SER A 295 6.83 20.68 -28.87
C SER A 295 7.57 20.70 -27.55
N VAL A 296 8.30 19.63 -27.23
CA VAL A 296 9.10 19.53 -26.00
C VAL A 296 10.36 18.73 -26.23
N VAL A 297 11.46 19.12 -25.57
CA VAL A 297 12.67 18.31 -25.49
C VAL A 297 12.58 17.37 -24.30
N ALA A 298 12.66 16.06 -24.58
CA ALA A 298 12.93 15.03 -23.58
C ALA A 298 14.41 14.98 -23.18
#